data_AF-A0A0H4LJG1-F1
#
_entry.id   AF-A0A0H4LJG1-F1
#
_cell.length_a   1.000
_cell.length_b   1.000
_cell.length_c   1.000
_cell.angle_alpha   90.00
_cell.angle_beta   90.00
_cell.angle_gamma   90.00
#
_symmetry.space_group_name_H-M   'P 1'
#
loop_
_entity.id
_entity.type
_entity.pdbx_description
1 polymer ?
#
loop_
_entity_poly.entity_id
_entity_poly.type
_entity_poly.pdbx_seq_one_letter_code
_entity_poly.pdbx_strand_id
1 'polypeptide(L)'
;TRKTVQAMEVSTEEASLQRSEQLRELYESLSAGEANAQTRRPCAALSPEDLTESEWFYLLCVSFSFHPGVGLPGTAYARRQHFWLTGANEVDSKTFSRAILAKSAHIQTVVCIPVLEGVVELGTTDKMDEDLNFIQHIKSFFIEQQPPTA
;
A
#
# COMPACT_ATOMS: atom_id res chain seq x y z
N THR A 1 3.32 39.22 -26.21
CA THR A 1 3.13 39.13 -24.73
C THR A 1 3.42 37.70 -24.33
N ARG A 2 4.57 37.42 -23.67
CA ARG A 2 4.86 36.07 -23.14
C ARG A 2 4.02 35.88 -21.88
N LYS A 3 3.05 34.97 -21.91
CA LYS A 3 2.37 34.50 -20.70
C LYS A 3 3.33 33.59 -19.96
N THR A 4 3.90 34.09 -18.87
CA THR A 4 4.60 33.25 -17.90
C THR A 4 3.54 32.42 -17.19
N VAL A 5 3.49 31.12 -17.50
CA VAL A 5 2.73 30.16 -16.69
C VAL A 5 3.48 30.07 -15.38
N GLN A 6 2.91 30.61 -14.31
CA GLN A 6 3.41 30.37 -12.95
C GLN A 6 3.28 28.87 -12.71
N ALA A 7 4.43 28.20 -12.57
CA ALA A 7 4.46 26.85 -12.03
C ALA A 7 3.91 26.93 -10.61
N MET A 8 2.73 26.33 -10.40
CA MET A 8 2.14 26.17 -9.09
C MET A 8 3.03 25.20 -8.32
N GLU A 9 3.65 25.66 -7.23
CA GLU A 9 4.40 24.78 -6.34
C GLU A 9 3.40 23.86 -5.63
N VAL A 10 3.33 22.62 -6.08
CA VAL A 10 2.51 21.57 -5.48
C VAL A 10 3.19 21.10 -4.20
N SER A 11 2.44 21.00 -3.10
CA SER A 11 2.97 20.50 -1.82
C SER A 11 3.35 19.02 -1.90
N THR A 12 4.21 18.56 -0.99
CA THR A 12 4.60 17.14 -0.91
C THR A 12 3.39 16.21 -0.69
N GLU A 13 2.41 16.67 0.10
CA GLU A 13 1.17 15.94 0.36
C GLU A 13 0.30 15.84 -0.90
N GLU A 14 0.07 16.94 -1.61
CA GLU A 14 -0.70 16.93 -2.86
C GLU A 14 -0.04 16.06 -3.94
N ALA A 15 1.29 16.11 -4.06
CA ALA A 15 2.03 15.26 -4.99
C ALA A 15 1.89 13.77 -4.64
N SER A 16 1.94 13.42 -3.34
CA SER A 16 1.76 12.04 -2.88
C SER A 16 0.34 11.52 -3.14
N LEU A 17 -0.67 12.37 -2.91
CA LEU A 17 -2.06 12.05 -3.18
C LEU A 17 -2.27 11.83 -4.68
N GLN A 18 -1.76 12.73 -5.51
CA GLN A 18 -1.81 12.58 -6.97
C GLN A 18 -1.14 11.29 -7.43
N ARG A 19 0.02 10.94 -6.87
CA ARG A 19 0.71 9.69 -7.21
C ARG A 19 -0.10 8.45 -6.80
N SER A 20 -0.72 8.47 -5.62
CA SER A 20 -1.61 7.39 -5.15
C SER A 20 -2.82 7.21 -6.06
N GLU A 21 -3.42 8.30 -6.53
CA GLU A 21 -4.53 8.29 -7.48
C GLU A 21 -4.13 7.66 -8.82
N GLN A 22 -2.97 8.06 -9.37
CA GLN A 22 -2.46 7.47 -10.61
C GLN A 22 -2.19 5.96 -10.49
N LEU A 23 -1.69 5.49 -9.34
CA LEU A 23 -1.48 4.06 -9.06
C LEU A 23 -2.82 3.31 -9.03
N ARG A 24 -3.85 3.88 -8.40
CA ARG A 24 -5.19 3.28 -8.36
C ARG A 24 -5.79 3.16 -9.76
N GLU A 25 -5.74 4.22 -10.56
CA GLU A 25 -6.23 4.22 -11.95
C GLU A 25 -5.49 3.17 -12.80
N LEU A 26 -4.17 3.04 -12.64
CA LEU A 26 -3.39 2.02 -13.33
C LEU A 26 -3.81 0.61 -12.91
N TYR A 27 -4.00 0.35 -11.61
CA TYR A 27 -4.48 -0.94 -11.12
C TYR A 27 -5.84 -1.31 -11.73
N GLU A 28 -6.80 -0.37 -11.69
CA GLU A 28 -8.13 -0.58 -12.25
C GLU A 28 -8.06 -0.90 -13.74
N SER A 29 -7.26 -0.15 -14.50
CA SER A 29 -7.03 -0.40 -15.93
C SER A 29 -6.41 -1.77 -16.21
N LEU A 30 -5.46 -2.23 -15.39
CA LEU A 30 -4.84 -3.55 -15.55
C LEU A 30 -5.81 -4.67 -15.16
N SER A 31 -6.64 -4.45 -14.14
CA SER A 31 -7.60 -5.44 -13.64
C SER A 31 -8.82 -5.64 -14.55
N ALA A 32 -9.22 -4.61 -15.30
CA ALA A 32 -10.41 -4.63 -16.15
C ALA A 32 -10.27 -5.49 -17.43
N GLY A 33 -9.07 -5.96 -17.78
CA GLY A 33 -8.80 -6.73 -19.00
C GLY A 33 -8.97 -5.92 -20.30
N GLU A 34 -8.67 -6.53 -21.45
CA GLU A 34 -8.66 -5.87 -22.78
C GLU A 34 -10.05 -5.39 -23.29
N ALA A 35 -11.11 -5.50 -22.50
CA ALA A 35 -12.47 -5.22 -22.94
C ALA A 35 -12.80 -3.73 -23.11
N ASN A 36 -11.91 -2.79 -22.72
CA ASN A 36 -12.22 -1.36 -22.72
C ASN A 36 -11.07 -0.42 -23.14
N ALA A 37 -10.07 -0.93 -23.87
CA ALA A 37 -8.87 -0.18 -24.25
C ALA A 37 -9.09 1.03 -25.19
N GLN A 38 -10.32 1.28 -25.66
CA GLN A 38 -10.64 2.36 -26.60
C GLN A 38 -11.10 3.67 -25.95
N THR A 39 -11.28 3.74 -24.63
CA THR A 39 -11.52 5.03 -23.96
C THR A 39 -10.18 5.69 -23.67
N ARG A 40 -9.80 6.63 -24.56
CA ARG A 40 -8.59 7.48 -24.53
C ARG A 40 -7.85 7.48 -23.19
N ARG A 41 -6.75 6.72 -23.12
CA ARG A 41 -5.78 6.80 -22.02
C ARG A 41 -5.46 8.28 -21.78
N PRO A 42 -5.75 8.86 -20.60
CA PRO A 42 -5.36 10.23 -20.30
C PRO A 42 -3.86 10.39 -20.56
N CYS A 43 -3.42 11.51 -21.13
CA CYS A 43 -2.00 11.77 -21.45
C CYS A 43 -1.09 11.72 -20.20
N ALA A 44 -1.68 11.72 -18.99
CA ALA A 44 -1.01 11.65 -17.69
C ALA A 44 -1.15 10.30 -16.97
N ALA A 45 -1.71 9.27 -17.62
CA ALA A 45 -1.86 7.94 -17.04
C ALA A 45 -0.52 7.19 -17.03
N LEU A 46 -0.18 6.58 -15.89
CA LEU A 46 1.06 5.82 -15.76
C LEU A 46 1.07 4.60 -16.67
N SER A 47 2.25 4.28 -17.19
CA SER A 47 2.54 2.98 -17.74
C SER A 47 3.20 2.09 -16.66
N PRO A 48 3.06 0.76 -16.79
CA PRO A 48 3.82 -0.20 -16.00
C PRO A 48 5.31 0.16 -15.85
N GLU A 49 5.93 0.67 -16.91
CA GLU A 49 7.35 1.00 -16.96
C GLU A 49 7.73 2.26 -16.17
N ASP A 50 6.76 3.11 -15.81
CA ASP A 50 6.97 4.37 -15.06
C ASP A 50 6.97 4.18 -13.53
N LEU A 51 6.84 2.94 -13.07
CA LEU A 51 6.75 2.61 -11.65
C LEU A 51 8.10 2.23 -11.07
N THR A 52 8.36 2.73 -9.87
CA THR A 52 9.42 2.20 -9.01
C THR A 52 9.09 0.77 -8.57
N GLU A 53 10.09 0.03 -8.11
CA GLU A 53 9.93 -1.35 -7.65
C GLU A 53 8.98 -1.44 -6.45
N SER A 54 9.02 -0.45 -5.55
CA SER A 54 8.09 -0.35 -4.41
C SER A 54 6.65 -0.07 -4.83
N GLU A 55 6.44 0.74 -5.86
CA GLU A 55 5.11 1.00 -6.41
C GLU A 55 4.56 -0.23 -7.14
N TRP A 56 5.41 -0.94 -7.87
CA TRP A 56 5.09 -2.24 -8.43
C TRP A 56 4.68 -3.25 -7.34
N PHE A 57 5.44 -3.32 -6.25
CA PHE A 57 5.09 -4.15 -5.10
C PHE A 57 3.74 -3.76 -4.51
N TYR A 58 3.49 -2.45 -4.31
CA TYR A 58 2.22 -1.94 -3.82
C TYR A 58 1.05 -2.37 -4.71
N LEU A 59 1.16 -2.17 -6.04
CA LEU A 59 0.12 -2.57 -6.98
C LEU A 59 -0.15 -4.07 -6.97
N LEU A 60 0.91 -4.89 -6.96
CA LEU A 60 0.76 -6.34 -6.87
C LEU A 60 0.05 -6.72 -5.56
N CYS A 61 0.37 -6.08 -4.44
CA CYS A 61 -0.29 -6.32 -3.15
C CYS A 61 -1.80 -6.09 -3.19
N VAL A 62 -2.29 -5.12 -3.98
CA VAL A 62 -3.74 -4.87 -4.15
C VAL A 62 -4.47 -6.08 -4.72
N SER A 63 -3.80 -6.92 -5.52
CA SER A 63 -4.39 -8.13 -6.09
C SER A 63 -4.49 -9.31 -5.10
N PHE A 64 -3.85 -9.23 -3.93
CA PHE A 64 -3.88 -10.32 -2.95
C PHE A 64 -5.14 -10.25 -2.10
N SER A 65 -5.65 -11.42 -1.73
CA SER A 65 -6.73 -11.58 -0.76
C SER A 65 -6.34 -12.63 0.28
N PHE A 66 -6.62 -12.34 1.54
CA PHE A 66 -6.25 -13.19 2.67
C PHE A 66 -7.51 -13.57 3.45
N HIS A 67 -7.79 -14.86 3.54
CA HIS A 67 -8.83 -15.35 4.44
C HIS A 67 -8.38 -15.18 5.90
N PRO A 68 -9.31 -15.06 6.86
CA PRO A 68 -8.96 -15.05 8.28
C PRO A 68 -8.07 -16.26 8.65
N GLY A 69 -6.96 -15.99 9.31
CA GLY A 69 -5.95 -16.98 9.71
C GLY A 69 -4.92 -17.35 8.64
N VAL A 70 -5.02 -16.82 7.42
CA VAL A 70 -4.13 -17.16 6.30
C VAL A 70 -3.20 -16.00 5.97
N GLY A 71 -1.90 -16.28 5.91
CA GLY A 71 -0.87 -15.26 5.66
C GLY A 71 -0.77 -14.24 6.80
N LEU A 72 0.13 -13.27 6.67
CA LEU A 72 0.39 -12.28 7.71
C LEU A 72 -0.86 -11.43 8.01
N PRO A 73 -1.57 -10.85 7.01
CA PRO A 73 -2.75 -10.01 7.28
C PRO A 73 -3.93 -10.82 7.82
N GLY A 74 -4.21 -11.99 7.24
CA GLY A 74 -5.30 -12.84 7.71
C GLY A 74 -5.08 -13.36 9.13
N THR A 75 -3.84 -13.67 9.50
CA THR A 75 -3.48 -14.07 10.87
C THR A 75 -3.63 -12.91 11.85
N ALA A 76 -3.18 -11.70 11.48
CA ALA A 76 -3.37 -10.50 12.27
C ALA A 76 -4.85 -10.22 12.56
N TYR A 77 -5.69 -10.35 11.52
CA TYR A 77 -7.14 -10.21 11.63
C TYR A 77 -7.75 -11.25 12.58
N ALA A 78 -7.49 -12.54 12.35
CA ALA A 78 -8.10 -13.62 13.13
C ALA A 78 -7.70 -13.61 14.60
N ARG A 79 -6.45 -13.25 14.92
CA ARG A 79 -5.94 -13.21 16.29
C ARG A 79 -6.17 -11.88 17.00
N ARG A 80 -6.63 -10.86 16.28
CA ARG A 80 -6.72 -9.47 16.76
C ARG A 80 -5.40 -8.99 17.39
N GLN A 81 -4.29 -9.45 16.82
CA GLN A 81 -2.92 -9.17 17.25
C GLN A 81 -2.13 -8.50 16.10
N HIS A 82 -1.31 -7.50 16.43
CA HIS A 82 -0.41 -6.92 15.44
C HIS A 82 0.76 -7.87 15.16
N PHE A 83 1.31 -7.81 13.96
CA PHE A 83 2.51 -8.53 13.57
C PHE A 83 3.51 -7.57 12.96
N TRP A 84 4.71 -7.56 13.50
CA TRP A 84 5.85 -6.81 12.97
C TRP A 84 6.85 -7.79 12.35
N LEU A 85 7.05 -7.69 11.04
CA LEU A 85 7.98 -8.52 10.28
C LEU A 85 9.15 -7.68 9.78
N THR A 86 10.28 -7.78 10.47
CA THR A 86 11.57 -7.23 10.03
C THR A 86 12.31 -8.29 9.20
N GLY A 87 12.92 -7.88 8.08
CA GLY A 87 13.55 -8.78 7.11
C GLY A 87 12.57 -9.41 6.11
N ALA A 88 11.49 -8.71 5.73
CA ALA A 88 10.45 -9.21 4.83
C ALA A 88 10.99 -9.65 3.44
N ASN A 89 12.11 -9.08 3.00
CA ASN A 89 12.87 -9.43 1.79
C ASN A 89 13.79 -10.66 1.95
N GLU A 90 14.00 -11.14 3.16
CA GLU A 90 14.95 -12.22 3.48
C GLU A 90 14.26 -13.49 3.97
N VAL A 91 13.02 -13.38 4.47
CA VAL A 91 12.25 -14.53 4.94
C VAL A 91 11.75 -15.42 3.80
N ASP A 92 11.38 -16.65 4.16
CA ASP A 92 10.80 -17.60 3.23
C ASP A 92 9.34 -17.27 2.89
N SER A 93 8.87 -17.78 1.75
CA SER A 93 7.51 -17.54 1.27
C SER A 93 6.40 -18.23 2.09
N LYS A 94 6.74 -19.19 2.98
CA LYS A 94 5.77 -19.78 3.91
C LYS A 94 5.51 -18.84 5.08
N THR A 95 6.53 -18.10 5.51
CA THR A 95 6.41 -17.05 6.54
C THR A 95 5.72 -15.82 5.98
N PHE A 96 6.11 -15.38 4.78
CA PHE A 96 5.51 -14.23 4.10
C PHE A 96 5.33 -14.52 2.61
N SER A 97 4.09 -14.75 2.19
CA SER A 97 3.77 -15.17 0.81
C SER A 97 4.29 -14.23 -0.28
N ARG A 98 4.52 -12.97 0.07
CA ARG A 98 5.03 -11.91 -0.81
C ARG A 98 6.54 -11.66 -0.67
N ALA A 99 7.29 -12.55 0.00
CA ALA A 99 8.73 -12.36 0.25
C ALA A 99 9.57 -12.15 -1.02
N ILE A 100 9.25 -12.85 -2.12
CA ILE A 100 9.96 -12.69 -3.40
C ILE A 100 9.69 -11.29 -4.00
N LEU A 101 8.45 -10.81 -3.90
CA LEU A 101 8.08 -9.47 -4.36
C LEU A 101 8.75 -8.41 -3.49
N ALA A 102 8.70 -8.59 -2.16
CA ALA A 102 9.36 -7.70 -1.21
C ALA A 102 10.87 -7.64 -1.43
N LYS A 103 11.51 -8.78 -1.76
CA LYS A 103 12.93 -8.81 -2.10
C LYS A 103 13.26 -7.99 -3.34
N SER A 104 12.42 -8.08 -4.38
CA SER A 104 12.61 -7.33 -5.62
C SER A 104 12.41 -5.83 -5.43
N ALA A 105 11.53 -5.44 -4.51
CA ALA A 105 11.22 -4.06 -4.16
C ALA A 105 12.00 -3.53 -2.94
N HIS A 106 12.97 -4.29 -2.44
CA HIS A 106 13.76 -3.96 -1.25
C HIS A 106 12.92 -3.66 0.02
N ILE A 107 11.69 -4.18 0.13
CA ILE A 107 10.84 -4.02 1.31
C ILE A 107 11.42 -4.84 2.45
N GLN A 108 11.89 -4.16 3.49
CA GLN A 108 12.56 -4.77 4.63
C GLN A 108 11.64 -4.96 5.82
N THR A 109 10.69 -4.06 6.05
CA THR A 109 9.77 -4.16 7.19
C THR A 109 8.32 -4.14 6.73
N VAL A 110 7.51 -5.07 7.22
CA VAL A 110 6.06 -5.13 6.99
C VAL A 110 5.35 -5.26 8.33
N VAL A 111 4.32 -4.46 8.55
CA VAL A 111 3.52 -4.46 9.78
C VAL A 111 2.05 -4.68 9.42
N CYS A 112 1.39 -5.60 10.10
CA CYS A 112 -0.05 -5.83 10.01
C CYS A 112 -0.71 -5.47 11.34
N ILE A 113 -1.59 -4.48 11.35
CA ILE A 113 -2.25 -3.96 12.54
C ILE A 113 -3.76 -4.16 12.40
N PRO A 114 -4.37 -5.06 13.18
CA PRO A 114 -5.82 -5.21 13.15
C PRO A 114 -6.49 -3.97 13.74
N VAL A 115 -7.40 -3.38 12.98
CA VAL A 115 -8.20 -2.21 13.35
C VAL A 115 -9.63 -2.42 12.88
N LEU A 116 -10.61 -2.13 13.73
CA LEU A 116 -12.05 -2.31 13.43
C LEU A 116 -12.33 -3.71 12.82
N GLU A 117 -12.97 -3.76 11.65
CA GLU A 117 -13.25 -4.98 10.89
C GLU A 117 -12.22 -5.30 9.80
N GLY A 118 -11.00 -4.78 9.92
CA GLY A 118 -9.94 -5.02 8.95
C GLY A 118 -8.53 -5.03 9.55
N VAL A 119 -7.56 -4.83 8.66
CA VAL A 119 -6.13 -4.77 8.99
C VAL A 119 -5.53 -3.63 8.19
N VAL A 120 -4.79 -2.76 8.87
CA VAL A 120 -3.89 -1.79 8.24
C VAL A 120 -2.56 -2.50 8.02
N GLU A 121 -2.10 -2.51 6.78
CA GLU A 121 -0.77 -3.02 6.42
C GLU A 121 0.12 -1.86 6.03
N LEU A 122 1.35 -1.85 6.56
CA LEU A 122 2.36 -0.85 6.25
C LEU A 122 3.66 -1.56 5.87
N GLY A 123 4.34 -1.05 4.86
CA GLY A 123 5.62 -1.58 4.38
C GLY A 123 6.62 -0.48 4.15
N THR A 124 7.89 -0.73 4.46
CA THR A 124 9.00 0.19 4.19
C THR A 124 10.23 -0.55 3.67
N THR A 125 11.04 0.15 2.87
CA THR A 125 12.35 -0.31 2.43
C THR A 125 13.39 -0.27 3.55
N ASP A 126 13.08 0.35 4.68
CA ASP A 126 13.98 0.42 5.82
C ASP A 126 13.79 -0.74 6.79
N LYS A 127 14.87 -1.14 7.44
CA LYS A 127 14.85 -2.12 8.51
C LYS A 127 14.53 -1.41 9.82
N MET A 128 13.33 -1.65 10.35
CA MET A 128 12.83 -0.99 11.55
C MET A 128 12.52 -2.04 12.63
N ASP A 129 12.88 -1.71 13.86
CA ASP A 129 12.51 -2.51 15.04
C ASP A 129 11.08 -2.22 15.47
N GLU A 130 10.45 -3.18 16.16
CA GLU A 130 9.07 -3.04 16.62
C GLU A 130 8.89 -1.87 17.58
N ASP A 131 7.96 -0.98 17.25
CA ASP A 131 7.55 0.14 18.10
C ASP A 131 6.07 0.04 18.47
N LEU A 132 5.81 -0.34 19.72
CA LEU A 132 4.46 -0.46 20.24
C LEU A 132 3.72 0.88 20.34
N ASN A 133 4.42 2.01 20.50
CA ASN A 133 3.79 3.32 20.51
C ASN A 133 3.22 3.66 19.14
N PHE A 134 3.97 3.32 18.08
CA PHE A 134 3.50 3.44 16.70
C PHE A 134 2.24 2.59 16.47
N ILE A 135 2.24 1.33 16.92
CA ILE A 135 1.06 0.45 16.82
C ILE A 135 -0.14 1.05 17.54
N GLN A 136 0.04 1.55 18.76
CA GLN A 136 -1.03 2.17 19.54
C GLN A 136 -1.56 3.44 18.86
N HIS A 137 -0.68 4.28 18.33
CA HIS A 137 -1.06 5.49 17.61
C HIS A 137 -1.95 5.19 16.41
N ILE A 138 -1.57 4.22 15.57
CA ILE A 138 -2.39 3.80 14.42
C ILE A 138 -3.74 3.27 14.90
N LYS A 139 -3.79 2.42 15.93
CA LYS A 139 -5.05 1.90 16.47
C LYS A 139 -5.98 3.01 16.95
N SER A 140 -5.46 3.97 17.73
CA SER A 140 -6.24 5.10 18.22
C SER A 140 -6.77 5.97 17.08
N PHE A 141 -5.93 6.28 16.09
CA PHE A 141 -6.31 7.07 14.92
C PHE A 141 -7.56 6.49 14.22
N PHE A 142 -7.59 5.18 13.96
CA PHE A 142 -8.74 4.55 13.28
C PHE A 142 -9.98 4.40 14.17
N ILE A 143 -9.82 4.32 15.50
CA ILE A 143 -10.94 4.28 16.44
C ILE A 143 -11.59 5.67 16.56
N GLU A 144 -10.79 6.73 16.65
CA GLU A 144 -11.26 8.11 16.81
C GLU A 144 -12.01 8.64 15.59
N GLN A 145 -11.74 8.09 14.40
CA GLN A 145 -12.44 8.45 13.16
C GLN A 145 -13.82 7.79 13.04
N GLN A 146 -14.25 6.95 13.98
CA GLN A 146 -15.62 6.43 13.96
C GLN A 146 -16.62 7.54 14.36
N PRO A 147 -17.68 7.77 13.55
CA PRO A 147 -18.78 8.61 14.00
C PRO A 147 -19.41 8.01 15.27
N PRO A 148 -19.88 8.83 16.22
CA PRO A 148 -20.48 8.32 17.45
C PRO A 148 -21.64 7.40 17.10
N THR A 149 -21.62 6.18 17.64
CA THR A 149 -22.73 5.24 17.54
C THR A 149 -23.96 5.85 18.20
N ALA A 150 -25.01 6.07 17.40
CA ALA A 150 -26.32 6.56 17.82
C ALA A 150 -27.09 5.51 18.64
#